data_AF-A0A7X1J0X9-F1
#
_entry.id   AF-A0A7X1J0X9-F1
#
_cell.length_a   1.000
_cell.length_b   1.000
_cell.length_c   1.000
_cell.angle_alpha   90.00
_cell.angle_beta   90.00
_cell.angle_gamma   90.00
#
_symmetry.space_group_name_H-M   'P 1'
#
loop_
_entity.id
_entity.type
_entity.pdbx_description
1 polymer ?
#
loop_
_entity_poly.entity_id
_entity_poly.type
_entity_poly.pdbx_seq_one_letter_code
_entity_poly.pdbx_strand_id
1 'polypeptide(L)'
;MPPAARTDAVSTRSAWHDVPRLQVRRFAAIAMAEAPALAEEIMTEIRREYPHLPLVVDESGEPMALIGIRRAIEVFVQHLQTAEGRPTVPPGVFQEFGRGEGLNGRSLDSLQAIYRMGVRLAWRRFADIGQRVEIPPPAMYELVDAGYEYLDGLVDQSVRGYAEAAARQAGERLRLQRRLMELLLVEHHRGDPAEALTERAARIGWPLPGKVAVGVLLRPAREAVAPAVGQGVLLDMEYEQPRMVVPEPDAAGRSELLHRALTGWSGAIGPPVPLPDAAKSLRWAEAAVRLMERGLLPAGEVLYCTEHTEALVLLQPEELIDDLALRCLAPLAHCGPTHGRRLAETLLAWLETRGGAPEVAARLGVHPQTVRYRLRQIRELWGDEIHDPDRRFELELVLRAQRLRGRLGDSRRDQ
;
A
#
# COMPACT_ATOMS: atom_id res chain seq x y z
N MET A 1 54.97 6.33 22.87
CA MET A 1 53.94 5.55 23.59
C MET A 1 53.64 6.23 24.91
N PRO A 2 52.58 7.03 25.01
CA PRO A 2 52.05 7.48 26.28
C PRO A 2 51.17 6.38 26.91
N PRO A 3 51.16 6.21 28.24
CA PRO A 3 50.30 5.23 28.90
C PRO A 3 48.85 5.71 28.89
N ALA A 4 47.94 4.78 28.58
CA ALA A 4 46.50 4.99 28.57
C ALA A 4 46.00 5.45 29.95
N ALA A 5 45.27 6.57 29.97
CA ALA A 5 44.49 6.98 31.13
C ALA A 5 43.37 5.95 31.33
N ARG A 6 43.49 5.14 32.40
CA ARG A 6 42.36 4.39 32.95
C ARG A 6 41.43 5.41 33.59
N THR A 7 40.27 5.61 33.00
CA THR A 7 39.16 6.28 33.66
C THR A 7 38.72 5.37 34.81
N ASP A 8 39.11 5.73 36.04
CA ASP A 8 38.61 5.07 37.24
C ASP A 8 37.10 5.31 37.32
N ALA A 9 36.33 4.28 36.99
CA ALA A 9 34.93 4.20 37.34
C ALA A 9 34.84 4.16 38.87
N VAL A 10 34.49 5.29 39.48
CA VAL A 10 34.07 5.35 40.88
C VAL A 10 32.89 4.40 41.01
N SER A 11 33.12 3.23 41.59
CA SER A 11 32.07 2.32 42.03
C SER A 11 31.36 3.00 43.20
N THR A 12 30.31 3.75 42.89
CA THR A 12 29.35 4.25 43.87
C THR A 12 28.77 3.04 44.60
N ARG A 13 29.11 2.89 45.88
CA ARG A 13 28.41 1.93 46.77
C ARG A 13 26.92 2.28 46.73
N SER A 14 26.09 1.30 46.39
CA SER A 14 24.64 1.46 46.43
C SER A 14 24.18 1.56 47.89
N ALA A 15 23.53 2.68 48.24
CA ALA A 15 22.94 2.90 49.54
C ALA A 15 21.86 1.85 49.87
N TRP A 16 21.19 1.27 48.87
CA TRP A 16 20.27 0.14 49.06
C TRP A 16 20.99 -1.12 49.54
N HIS A 17 22.21 -1.38 49.07
CA HIS A 17 23.01 -2.52 49.50
C HIS A 17 23.53 -2.39 50.94
N ASP A 18 23.68 -1.15 51.43
CA ASP A 18 24.10 -0.85 52.79
C ASP A 18 22.96 -0.99 53.81
N VAL A 19 21.70 -1.16 53.35
CA VAL A 19 20.55 -1.39 54.24
C VAL A 19 20.61 -2.80 54.85
N PRO A 20 20.45 -2.94 56.18
CA PRO A 20 20.33 -4.23 56.85
C PRO A 20 19.33 -5.18 56.15
N ARG A 21 19.77 -6.40 55.81
CA ARG A 21 18.95 -7.40 55.11
C ARG A 21 17.60 -7.68 55.80
N LEU A 22 17.54 -7.57 57.12
CA LEU A 22 16.29 -7.72 57.89
C LEU A 22 15.29 -6.60 57.58
N GLN A 23 15.75 -5.36 57.44
CA GLN A 23 14.91 -4.22 57.05
C GLN A 23 14.44 -4.38 55.59
N VAL A 24 15.31 -4.76 54.66
CA VAL A 24 14.93 -5.02 53.26
C VAL A 24 13.87 -6.13 53.17
N ARG A 25 14.05 -7.24 53.90
CA ARG A 25 13.04 -8.32 53.96
C ARG A 25 11.72 -7.86 54.55
N ARG A 26 11.75 -7.04 55.60
CA ARG A 26 10.54 -6.49 56.23
C ARG A 26 9.82 -5.53 55.31
N PHE A 27 10.55 -4.64 54.64
CA PHE A 27 10.02 -3.75 53.60
C PHE A 27 9.33 -4.57 52.49
N ALA A 28 10.03 -5.55 51.93
CA ALA A 28 9.50 -6.35 50.84
C ALA A 28 8.31 -7.23 51.25
N ALA A 29 8.29 -7.77 52.48
CA ALA A 29 7.16 -8.53 52.99
C ALA A 29 5.89 -7.66 53.13
N ILE A 30 6.05 -6.42 53.63
CA ILE A 30 4.94 -5.46 53.71
C ILE A 30 4.49 -5.06 52.31
N ALA A 31 5.41 -4.70 51.42
CA ALA A 31 5.10 -4.29 50.05
C ALA A 31 4.40 -5.41 49.26
N MET A 32 4.79 -6.67 49.45
CA MET A 32 4.14 -7.82 48.84
C MET A 32 2.72 -8.03 49.37
N ALA A 33 2.50 -7.86 50.68
CA ALA A 33 1.18 -7.99 51.29
C ALA A 33 0.24 -6.84 50.87
N GLU A 34 0.76 -5.63 50.67
CA GLU A 34 -0.01 -4.45 50.26
C GLU A 34 -0.20 -4.35 48.72
N ALA A 35 0.51 -5.16 47.93
CA ALA A 35 0.47 -5.12 46.46
C ALA A 35 -0.95 -5.26 45.84
N PRO A 36 -1.83 -6.17 46.31
CA PRO A 36 -3.19 -6.27 45.77
C PRO A 36 -4.00 -5.00 46.03
N ALA A 37 -3.91 -4.43 47.23
CA ALA A 37 -4.64 -3.21 47.59
C ALA A 37 -4.13 -1.99 46.80
N LEU A 38 -2.81 -1.88 46.62
CA LEU A 38 -2.21 -0.84 45.79
C LEU A 38 -2.61 -0.97 44.31
N ALA A 39 -2.71 -2.19 43.79
CA ALA A 39 -3.15 -2.42 42.41
C ALA A 39 -4.60 -1.94 42.18
N GLU A 40 -5.50 -2.21 43.14
CA GLU A 40 -6.89 -1.74 43.12
C GLU A 40 -6.98 -0.21 43.22
N GLU A 41 -6.14 0.41 44.06
CA GLU A 41 -6.04 1.87 44.18
C GLU A 41 -5.62 2.50 42.85
N ILE A 42 -4.57 1.96 42.20
CA ILE A 42 -4.11 2.41 40.89
C ILE A 42 -5.22 2.22 39.85
N MET A 43 -5.91 1.08 39.84
CA MET A 43 -7.02 0.83 38.90
C MET A 43 -8.17 1.82 39.09
N THR A 44 -8.52 2.12 40.35
CA THR A 44 -9.57 3.08 40.69
C THR A 44 -9.19 4.48 40.20
N GLU A 45 -7.93 4.88 40.37
CA GLU A 45 -7.44 6.16 39.89
C GLU A 45 -7.42 6.24 38.35
N ILE A 46 -6.99 5.17 37.67
CA ILE A 46 -7.07 5.06 36.20
C ILE A 46 -8.50 5.25 35.71
N ARG A 47 -9.48 4.58 36.32
CA ARG A 47 -10.90 4.74 35.94
C ARG A 47 -11.43 6.15 36.17
N ARG A 48 -10.94 6.83 37.21
CA ARG A 48 -11.34 8.20 37.54
C ARG A 48 -10.81 9.20 36.52
N GLU A 49 -9.53 9.09 36.17
CA GLU A 49 -8.87 10.02 35.23
C GLU A 49 -9.21 9.69 33.76
N TYR A 50 -9.52 8.42 33.47
CA TYR A 50 -9.87 7.92 32.14
C TYR A 50 -11.22 7.15 32.15
N PRO A 51 -12.36 7.83 32.39
CA PRO A 51 -13.68 7.19 32.56
C PRO A 51 -14.21 6.50 31.30
N HIS A 52 -13.69 6.85 30.12
CA HIS A 52 -14.04 6.22 28.85
C HIS A 52 -13.06 5.14 28.41
N LEU A 53 -12.12 4.74 29.26
CA LEU A 53 -11.14 3.70 28.95
C LEU A 53 -11.84 2.33 28.88
N PRO A 54 -11.90 1.67 27.70
CA PRO A 54 -12.46 0.33 27.60
C PRO A 54 -11.53 -0.67 28.31
N LEU A 55 -12.08 -1.42 29.26
CA LEU A 55 -11.33 -2.44 30.01
C LEU A 55 -11.60 -3.82 29.42
N VAL A 56 -10.53 -4.50 29.02
CA VAL A 56 -10.58 -5.92 28.67
C VAL A 56 -10.64 -6.72 29.97
N VAL A 57 -11.63 -7.61 30.07
CA VAL A 57 -11.80 -8.52 31.21
C VAL A 57 -11.36 -9.93 30.84
N ASP A 58 -10.87 -10.68 31.81
CA ASP A 58 -10.59 -12.11 31.66
C ASP A 58 -11.89 -12.96 31.77
N GLU A 59 -11.75 -14.29 31.73
CA GLU A 59 -12.88 -15.23 31.85
C GLU A 59 -13.61 -15.13 33.19
N SER A 60 -12.97 -14.57 34.22
CA SER A 60 -13.54 -14.35 35.55
C SER A 60 -14.22 -12.98 35.71
N GLY A 61 -14.07 -12.10 34.72
CA GLY A 61 -14.58 -10.72 34.75
C GLY A 61 -13.61 -9.72 35.40
N GLU A 62 -12.39 -10.13 35.79
CA GLU A 62 -11.37 -9.24 36.34
C GLU A 62 -10.73 -8.44 35.20
N PRO A 63 -10.54 -7.11 35.34
CA PRO A 63 -9.83 -6.33 34.34
C PRO A 63 -8.40 -6.84 34.18
N MET A 64 -7.99 -7.17 32.96
CA MET A 64 -6.62 -7.63 32.66
C MET A 64 -5.55 -6.63 33.11
N ALA A 65 -5.87 -5.34 33.08
CA ALA A 65 -5.00 -4.27 33.57
C ALA A 65 -4.73 -4.37 35.08
N LEU A 66 -5.68 -4.84 35.90
CA LEU A 66 -5.52 -5.00 37.34
C LEU A 66 -4.52 -6.12 37.65
N ILE A 67 -4.67 -7.25 36.95
CA ILE A 67 -3.73 -8.39 37.00
C ILE A 67 -2.33 -7.92 36.62
N GLY A 68 -2.21 -7.13 35.55
CA GLY A 68 -0.94 -6.57 35.07
C GLY A 68 -0.28 -5.63 36.08
N ILE A 69 -1.03 -4.71 36.70
CA ILE A 69 -0.52 -3.78 37.71
C ILE A 69 -0.04 -4.54 38.94
N ARG A 70 -0.85 -5.48 39.46
CA ARG A 70 -0.48 -6.33 40.60
C ARG A 70 0.83 -7.06 40.32
N ARG A 71 0.93 -7.70 39.15
CA ARG A 71 2.13 -8.43 38.76
C ARG A 71 3.35 -7.52 38.63
N ALA A 72 3.19 -6.31 38.10
CA ALA A 72 4.28 -5.33 37.96
C ALA A 72 4.89 -4.98 39.32
N ILE A 73 4.04 -4.74 40.32
CA ILE A 73 4.43 -4.40 41.70
C ILE A 73 5.15 -5.59 42.34
N GLU A 74 4.58 -6.80 42.27
CA GLU A 74 5.16 -8.01 42.85
C GLU A 74 6.57 -8.30 42.30
N VAL A 75 6.74 -8.22 40.98
CA VAL A 75 8.03 -8.46 40.32
C VAL A 75 9.07 -7.42 40.76
N PHE A 76 8.68 -6.14 40.84
CA PHE A 76 9.58 -5.10 41.32
C PHE A 76 10.01 -5.36 42.78
N VAL A 77 9.06 -5.68 43.66
CA VAL A 77 9.35 -5.98 45.08
C VAL A 77 10.25 -7.22 45.22
N GLN A 78 10.06 -8.25 44.39
CA GLN A 78 10.95 -9.41 44.34
C GLN A 78 12.38 -9.02 43.95
N HIS A 79 12.54 -8.14 42.95
CA HIS A 79 13.85 -7.66 42.52
C HIS A 79 14.60 -6.92 43.65
N LEU A 80 13.90 -6.15 44.47
CA LEU A 80 14.49 -5.45 45.62
C LEU A 80 15.09 -6.38 46.68
N GLN A 81 14.61 -7.64 46.75
CA GLN A 81 15.13 -8.64 47.67
C GLN A 81 16.43 -9.28 47.19
N THR A 82 16.64 -9.35 45.87
CA THR A 82 17.80 -10.01 45.27
C THR A 82 18.98 -9.07 45.10
N ALA A 83 18.74 -7.76 44.94
CA ALA A 83 19.74 -6.68 44.83
C ALA A 83 20.82 -6.84 43.74
N GLU A 84 20.78 -7.87 42.90
CA GLU A 84 21.74 -8.09 41.82
C GLU A 84 21.22 -7.55 40.48
N GLY A 85 21.98 -6.63 39.89
CA GLY A 85 21.77 -6.15 38.52
C GLY A 85 20.61 -5.19 38.35
N ARG A 86 20.25 -4.91 37.09
CA ARG A 86 19.15 -4.01 36.73
C ARG A 86 17.79 -4.72 36.91
N PRO A 87 16.71 -3.99 37.27
CA PRO A 87 15.36 -4.55 37.30
C PRO A 87 15.02 -5.11 35.91
N THR A 88 14.82 -6.43 35.81
CA THR A 88 14.43 -7.06 34.54
C THR A 88 12.93 -7.31 34.55
N VAL A 89 12.25 -6.78 33.53
CA VAL A 89 10.84 -7.05 33.28
C VAL A 89 10.74 -8.41 32.59
N PRO A 90 9.99 -9.39 33.14
CA PRO A 90 9.74 -10.66 32.45
C PRO A 90 9.04 -10.41 31.10
N PRO A 91 9.60 -10.86 29.97
CA PRO A 91 8.92 -10.77 28.68
C PRO A 91 7.66 -11.67 28.70
N GLY A 92 6.56 -11.19 28.11
CA GLY A 92 5.27 -11.90 28.06
C GLY A 92 4.09 -11.00 28.43
N VAL A 93 3.83 -10.82 29.72
CA VAL A 93 2.62 -10.13 30.23
C VAL A 93 2.49 -8.68 29.70
N PHE A 94 3.60 -7.92 29.67
CA PHE A 94 3.57 -6.52 29.21
C PHE A 94 3.56 -6.38 27.68
N GLN A 95 4.08 -7.38 26.96
CA GLN A 95 3.93 -7.47 25.51
C GLN A 95 2.49 -7.82 25.13
N GLU A 96 1.86 -8.75 25.85
CA GLU A 96 0.45 -9.10 25.71
C GLU A 96 -0.46 -7.92 26.03
N PHE A 97 -0.12 -7.14 27.07
CA PHE A 97 -0.81 -5.90 27.38
C PHE A 97 -0.74 -4.93 26.20
N GLY A 98 0.47 -4.58 25.73
CA GLY A 98 0.65 -3.73 24.56
C GLY A 98 -0.08 -4.24 23.30
N ARG A 99 -0.08 -5.56 23.09
CA ARG A 99 -0.81 -6.21 21.99
C ARG A 99 -2.33 -6.02 22.10
N GLY A 100 -2.89 -6.17 23.30
CA GLY A 100 -4.29 -5.88 23.58
C GLY A 100 -4.65 -4.40 23.47
N GLU A 101 -3.71 -3.49 23.77
CA GLU A 101 -3.87 -2.06 23.54
C GLU A 101 -3.98 -1.73 22.04
N GLY A 102 -3.12 -2.33 21.21
CA GLY A 102 -3.11 -2.15 19.75
C GLY A 102 -4.39 -2.63 19.07
N LEU A 103 -4.91 -3.79 19.45
CA LEU A 103 -6.16 -4.33 18.89
C LEU A 103 -7.39 -3.44 19.16
N ASN A 104 -7.36 -2.67 20.26
CA ASN A 104 -8.43 -1.77 20.65
C ASN A 104 -8.21 -0.32 20.15
N GLY A 105 -7.20 -0.08 19.30
CA GLY A 105 -6.96 1.22 18.67
C GLY A 105 -6.49 2.33 19.63
N ARG A 106 -5.83 1.98 20.73
CA ARG A 106 -5.44 2.93 21.79
C ARG A 106 -4.15 3.69 21.44
N SER A 107 -4.03 4.94 21.88
CA SER A 107 -2.82 5.74 21.63
C SER A 107 -1.67 5.34 22.57
N LEU A 108 -0.44 5.36 22.04
CA LEU A 108 0.75 5.07 22.85
C LEU A 108 0.94 6.11 23.96
N ASP A 109 0.57 7.36 23.72
CA ASP A 109 0.68 8.46 24.68
C ASP A 109 -0.22 8.23 25.91
N SER A 110 -1.46 7.75 25.68
CA SER A 110 -2.38 7.39 26.76
C SER A 110 -1.81 6.27 27.63
N LEU A 111 -1.20 5.26 27.00
CA LEU A 111 -0.58 4.14 27.70
C LEU A 111 0.58 4.61 28.60
N GLN A 112 1.46 5.48 28.09
CA GLN A 112 2.56 6.04 28.87
C GLN A 112 2.09 6.93 30.04
N ALA A 113 0.99 7.65 29.88
CA ALA A 113 0.41 8.47 30.95
C ALA A 113 -0.11 7.60 32.11
N ILE A 114 -0.79 6.50 31.78
CA ILE A 114 -1.30 5.51 32.74
C ILE A 114 -0.14 4.88 33.54
N TYR A 115 0.93 4.48 32.85
CA TYR A 115 2.14 3.94 33.50
C TYR A 115 2.77 4.92 34.48
N ARG A 116 2.93 6.20 34.08
CA ARG A 116 3.49 7.26 34.96
C ARG A 116 2.64 7.49 36.21
N MET A 117 1.31 7.39 36.10
CA MET A 117 0.41 7.48 37.23
C MET A 117 0.56 6.31 38.20
N GLY A 118 0.61 5.07 37.68
CA GLY A 118 0.81 3.87 38.49
C GLY A 118 2.11 3.93 39.30
N VAL A 119 3.21 4.37 38.68
CA VAL A 119 4.50 4.55 39.37
C VAL A 119 4.44 5.62 40.46
N ARG A 120 3.76 6.75 40.21
CA ARG A 120 3.61 7.80 41.22
C ARG A 120 2.88 7.31 42.47
N LEU A 121 1.84 6.51 42.30
CA LEU A 121 1.07 5.92 43.40
C LEU A 121 1.87 4.82 44.13
N ALA A 122 2.53 3.94 43.38
CA ALA A 122 3.41 2.92 43.95
C ALA A 122 4.55 3.53 44.76
N TRP A 123 5.16 4.60 44.25
CA TRP A 123 6.20 5.35 44.95
C TRP A 123 5.72 5.91 46.29
N ARG A 124 4.54 6.54 46.33
CA ARG A 124 3.95 7.04 47.59
C ARG A 124 3.80 5.91 48.61
N ARG A 125 3.28 4.76 48.18
CA ARG A 125 3.09 3.60 49.06
C ARG A 125 4.43 3.05 49.55
N PHE A 126 5.43 2.94 48.68
CA PHE A 126 6.77 2.49 49.06
C PHE A 126 7.47 3.49 49.99
N ALA A 127 7.28 4.79 49.82
CA ALA A 127 7.80 5.80 50.74
C ALA A 127 7.21 5.67 52.15
N ASP A 128 5.91 5.38 52.27
CA ASP A 128 5.25 5.14 53.56
C ASP A 128 5.79 3.86 54.24
N ILE A 129 5.95 2.78 53.48
CA ILE A 129 6.52 1.52 53.99
C ILE A 129 7.99 1.73 54.40
N GLY A 130 8.77 2.45 53.60
CA GLY A 130 10.17 2.77 53.88
C GLY A 130 10.33 3.54 55.19
N GLN A 131 9.45 4.52 55.45
CA GLN A 131 9.42 5.23 56.73
C GLN A 131 9.11 4.32 57.91
N ARG A 132 8.09 3.45 57.79
CA ARG A 132 7.70 2.49 58.86
C ARG A 132 8.79 1.49 59.23
N VAL A 133 9.67 1.16 58.29
CA VAL A 133 10.76 0.20 58.47
C VAL A 133 12.11 0.91 58.72
N GLU A 134 12.10 2.25 58.73
CA GLU A 134 13.27 3.11 58.94
C GLU A 134 14.38 2.87 57.90
N ILE A 135 13.99 2.78 56.62
CA ILE A 135 14.93 2.71 55.50
C ILE A 135 15.60 4.09 55.34
N PRO A 136 16.95 4.16 55.27
CA PRO A 136 17.66 5.43 55.10
C PRO A 136 17.22 6.20 53.84
N PRO A 137 17.11 7.54 53.90
CA PRO A 137 16.72 8.36 52.74
C PRO A 137 17.57 8.14 51.48
N PRO A 138 18.91 8.00 51.56
CA PRO A 138 19.73 7.72 50.37
C PRO A 138 19.34 6.42 49.66
N ALA A 139 18.98 5.37 50.41
CA ALA A 139 18.50 4.11 49.85
C ALA A 139 17.12 4.27 49.19
N MET A 140 16.25 5.09 49.78
CA MET A 140 14.96 5.43 49.17
C MET A 140 15.11 6.23 47.87
N TYR A 141 16.12 7.10 47.73
CA TYR A 141 16.38 7.80 46.46
C TYR A 141 16.81 6.84 45.34
N GLU A 142 17.69 5.88 45.64
CA GLU A 142 18.06 4.83 44.68
C GLU A 142 16.86 3.99 44.24
N LEU A 143 15.90 3.77 45.14
CA LEU A 143 14.66 3.06 44.83
C LEU A 143 13.79 3.82 43.81
N VAL A 144 13.82 5.16 43.81
CA VAL A 144 13.14 5.98 42.81
C VAL A 144 13.75 5.75 41.43
N ASP A 145 15.07 5.84 41.34
CA ASP A 145 15.80 5.68 40.07
C ASP A 145 15.59 4.26 39.51
N ALA A 146 15.69 3.24 40.36
CA ALA A 146 15.38 1.86 39.99
C ALA A 146 13.91 1.68 39.55
N GLY A 147 12.98 2.40 40.18
CA GLY A 147 11.57 2.42 39.80
C GLY A 147 11.32 3.03 38.41
N TYR A 148 12.02 4.12 38.08
CA TYR A 148 11.95 4.72 36.74
C TYR A 148 12.60 3.84 35.68
N GLU A 149 13.77 3.24 35.96
CA GLU A 149 14.39 2.29 35.03
C GLU A 149 13.50 1.07 34.77
N TYR A 150 12.83 0.55 35.81
CA TYR A 150 11.86 -0.53 35.66
C TYR A 150 10.65 -0.10 34.83
N LEU A 151 10.15 1.13 35.02
CA LEU A 151 9.07 1.71 34.22
C LEU A 151 9.44 1.79 32.74
N ASP A 152 10.64 2.28 32.42
CA ASP A 152 11.10 2.39 31.03
C ASP A 152 11.18 1.00 30.37
N GLY A 153 11.61 -0.02 31.12
CA GLY A 153 11.57 -1.41 30.69
C GLY A 153 10.13 -1.90 30.43
N LEU A 154 9.17 -1.58 31.29
CA LEU A 154 7.76 -1.95 31.11
C LEU A 154 7.17 -1.29 29.85
N VAL A 155 7.44 0.01 29.66
CA VAL A 155 6.97 0.77 28.50
C VAL A 155 7.57 0.22 27.21
N ASP A 156 8.87 -0.07 27.15
CA ASP A 156 9.51 -0.66 25.96
C ASP A 156 8.87 -2.00 25.56
N GLN A 157 8.61 -2.89 26.53
CA GLN A 157 7.96 -4.17 26.24
C GLN A 157 6.52 -4.00 25.75
N SER A 158 5.76 -3.05 26.29
CA SER A 158 4.40 -2.75 25.81
C SER A 158 4.37 -2.05 24.46
N VAL A 159 5.32 -1.15 24.17
CA VAL A 159 5.49 -0.54 22.84
C VAL A 159 5.73 -1.61 21.78
N ARG A 160 6.62 -2.59 22.06
CA ARG A 160 6.89 -3.70 21.14
C ARG A 160 5.63 -4.54 20.88
N GLY A 161 4.90 -4.92 21.92
CA GLY A 161 3.64 -5.65 21.80
C GLY A 161 2.58 -4.91 20.98
N TYR A 162 2.47 -3.59 21.17
CA TYR A 162 1.60 -2.72 20.40
C TYR A 162 2.01 -2.66 18.93
N ALA A 163 3.29 -2.42 18.65
CA ALA A 163 3.81 -2.33 17.29
C ALA A 163 3.60 -3.62 16.52
N GLU A 164 3.83 -4.78 17.14
CA GLU A 164 3.54 -6.09 16.53
C GLU A 164 2.05 -6.28 16.23
N ALA A 165 1.16 -5.85 17.14
CA ALA A 165 -0.28 -5.96 16.95
C ALA A 165 -0.76 -5.05 15.80
N ALA A 166 -0.30 -3.80 15.78
CA ALA A 166 -0.60 -2.85 14.72
C ALA A 166 -0.09 -3.35 13.37
N ALA A 167 1.13 -3.90 13.32
CA ALA A 167 1.68 -4.51 12.11
C ALA A 167 0.87 -5.73 11.64
N ARG A 168 0.44 -6.61 12.56
CA ARG A 168 -0.44 -7.74 12.23
C ARG A 168 -1.80 -7.29 11.72
N GLN A 169 -2.40 -6.26 12.32
CA GLN A 169 -3.70 -5.74 11.90
C GLN A 169 -3.63 -5.06 10.53
N ALA A 170 -2.58 -4.30 10.26
CA ALA A 170 -2.31 -3.73 8.95
C ALA A 170 -2.09 -4.83 7.89
N GLY A 171 -1.30 -5.86 8.23
CA GLY A 171 -1.08 -7.02 7.35
C GLY A 171 -2.36 -7.81 7.06
N GLU A 172 -3.21 -8.03 8.07
CA GLU A 172 -4.50 -8.73 7.89
C GLU A 172 -5.45 -7.92 7.01
N ARG A 173 -5.51 -6.60 7.17
CA ARG A 173 -6.31 -5.72 6.31
C ARG A 173 -5.86 -5.84 4.85
N LEU A 174 -4.55 -5.79 4.58
CA LEU A 174 -4.00 -5.97 3.23
C LEU A 174 -4.32 -7.37 2.67
N ARG A 175 -4.21 -8.41 3.49
CA ARG A 175 -4.56 -9.79 3.09
C ARG A 175 -6.03 -9.94 2.73
N LEU A 176 -6.94 -9.36 3.51
CA LEU A 176 -8.37 -9.36 3.23
C LEU A 176 -8.70 -8.55 1.97
N GLN A 177 -8.04 -7.41 1.78
CA GLN A 177 -8.16 -6.62 0.56
C GLN A 177 -7.71 -7.40 -0.69
N ARG A 178 -6.56 -8.08 -0.63
CA ARG A 178 -6.08 -8.94 -1.71
C ARG A 178 -7.11 -10.00 -2.07
N ARG A 179 -7.66 -10.70 -1.07
CA ARG A 179 -8.72 -11.72 -1.29
C ARG A 179 -9.98 -11.14 -1.92
N LEU A 180 -10.33 -9.89 -1.61
CA LEU A 180 -11.45 -9.21 -2.27
C LEU A 180 -11.10 -8.89 -3.73
N MET A 181 -9.90 -8.35 -3.99
CA MET A 181 -9.43 -8.07 -5.34
C MET A 181 -9.34 -9.35 -6.19
N GLU A 182 -8.80 -10.45 -5.65
CA GLU A 182 -8.78 -11.75 -6.31
C GLU A 182 -10.20 -12.21 -6.69
N LEU A 183 -11.19 -12.02 -5.82
CA LEU A 183 -12.58 -12.34 -6.14
C LEU A 183 -13.16 -11.42 -7.22
N LEU A 184 -12.86 -10.12 -7.18
CA LEU A 184 -13.34 -9.15 -8.17
C LEU A 184 -12.73 -9.34 -9.57
N LEU A 185 -11.46 -9.72 -9.63
CA LEU A 185 -10.66 -9.70 -10.85
C LEU A 185 -10.64 -11.05 -11.60
N VAL A 186 -11.39 -12.04 -11.11
CA VAL A 186 -11.61 -13.31 -11.82
C VAL A 186 -12.61 -13.09 -12.95
N GLU A 187 -12.27 -13.54 -14.16
CA GLU A 187 -13.10 -13.35 -15.36
C GLU A 187 -14.36 -14.22 -15.38
N HIS A 188 -14.31 -15.42 -14.79
CA HIS A 188 -15.43 -16.35 -14.76
C HIS A 188 -15.60 -16.97 -13.38
N HIS A 189 -16.68 -16.59 -12.69
CA HIS A 189 -17.05 -17.16 -11.40
C HIS A 189 -17.83 -18.47 -11.57
N ARG A 190 -17.53 -19.47 -10.73
CA ARG A 190 -18.35 -20.66 -10.59
C ARG A 190 -19.53 -20.35 -9.66
N GLY A 191 -20.52 -19.60 -10.15
CA GLY A 191 -21.70 -19.16 -9.39
C GLY A 191 -21.80 -17.64 -9.25
N ASP A 192 -22.84 -17.17 -8.56
CA ASP A 192 -23.03 -15.74 -8.28
C ASP A 192 -22.10 -15.27 -7.15
N PRO A 193 -21.13 -14.37 -7.42
CA PRO A 193 -20.18 -13.90 -6.42
C PRO A 193 -20.75 -12.81 -5.50
N ALA A 194 -21.98 -12.33 -5.71
CA ALA A 194 -22.51 -11.14 -5.04
C ALA A 194 -22.49 -11.21 -3.50
N GLU A 195 -22.89 -12.35 -2.92
CA GLU A 195 -22.91 -12.54 -1.46
C GLU A 195 -21.48 -12.54 -0.90
N ALA A 196 -20.58 -13.31 -1.52
CA ALA A 196 -19.18 -13.39 -1.11
C ALA A 196 -18.44 -12.04 -1.27
N LEU A 197 -18.77 -11.26 -2.30
CA LEU A 197 -18.25 -9.91 -2.50
C LEU A 197 -18.73 -8.98 -1.40
N THR A 198 -20.03 -9.01 -1.07
CA THR A 198 -20.62 -8.20 0.00
C THR A 198 -19.97 -8.51 1.34
N GLU A 199 -19.83 -9.80 1.68
CA GLU A 199 -19.20 -10.24 2.93
C GLU A 199 -17.74 -9.78 3.03
N ARG A 200 -16.94 -9.98 1.97
CA ARG A 200 -15.51 -9.60 1.95
C ARG A 200 -15.31 -8.10 1.98
N ALA A 201 -16.14 -7.34 1.26
CA ALA A 201 -16.10 -5.89 1.24
C ALA A 201 -16.44 -5.30 2.62
N ALA A 202 -17.46 -5.83 3.29
CA ALA A 202 -17.85 -5.42 4.64
C ALA A 202 -16.72 -5.60 5.67
N ARG A 203 -15.94 -6.69 5.59
CA ARG A 203 -14.82 -6.97 6.51
C ARG A 203 -13.71 -5.91 6.48
N ILE A 204 -13.56 -5.18 5.38
CA ILE A 204 -12.57 -4.10 5.25
C ILE A 204 -13.21 -2.70 5.24
N GLY A 205 -14.53 -2.61 5.39
CA GLY A 205 -15.29 -1.38 5.32
C GLY A 205 -15.29 -0.74 3.93
N TRP A 206 -15.23 -1.54 2.87
CA TRP A 206 -15.28 -1.05 1.49
C TRP A 206 -16.73 -1.07 0.99
N PRO A 207 -17.40 0.09 0.80
CA PRO A 207 -18.74 0.10 0.24
C PRO A 207 -18.70 -0.38 -1.21
N LEU A 208 -19.61 -1.27 -1.59
CA LEU A 208 -19.67 -1.79 -2.96
C LEU A 208 -20.08 -0.67 -3.92
N PRO A 209 -19.23 -0.28 -4.87
CA PRO A 209 -19.57 0.74 -5.86
C PRO A 209 -20.45 0.16 -6.98
N GLY A 210 -21.18 1.03 -7.67
CA GLY A 210 -21.93 0.65 -8.87
C GLY A 210 -21.02 0.39 -10.07
N LYS A 211 -19.96 1.20 -10.20
CA LYS A 211 -18.92 1.03 -11.23
C LYS A 211 -17.51 1.01 -10.64
N VAL A 212 -16.63 0.31 -11.34
CA VAL A 212 -15.19 0.29 -11.07
C VAL A 212 -14.38 0.47 -12.34
N ALA A 213 -13.16 0.98 -12.20
CA ALA A 213 -12.11 0.83 -13.19
C ALA A 213 -10.91 0.14 -12.53
N VAL A 214 -10.22 -0.71 -13.28
CA VAL A 214 -9.05 -1.45 -12.80
C VAL A 214 -7.80 -0.91 -13.46
N GLY A 215 -6.80 -0.57 -12.65
CA GLY A 215 -5.51 -0.11 -13.11
C GLY A 215 -4.42 -1.15 -12.92
N VAL A 216 -3.47 -1.17 -13.85
CA VAL A 216 -2.23 -1.94 -13.79
C VAL A 216 -1.08 -0.95 -13.90
N LEU A 217 -0.20 -0.98 -12.91
CA LEU A 217 0.91 -0.05 -12.77
C LEU A 217 2.25 -0.73 -13.07
N LEU A 218 3.18 0.06 -13.57
CA LEU A 218 4.59 -0.28 -13.74
C LEU A 218 5.38 0.45 -12.66
N ARG A 219 6.14 -0.30 -11.86
CA ARG A 219 6.96 0.28 -10.79
C ARG A 219 8.08 1.13 -11.39
N PRO A 220 8.27 2.40 -10.97
CA PRO A 220 9.38 3.21 -11.43
C PRO A 220 10.73 2.69 -10.91
N ALA A 221 10.74 2.06 -9.73
CA ALA A 221 11.90 1.42 -9.13
C ALA A 221 11.47 0.23 -8.24
N ARG A 222 12.39 -0.69 -7.93
CA ARG A 222 12.11 -1.85 -7.06
C ARG A 222 11.61 -1.45 -5.66
N GLU A 223 12.11 -0.33 -5.14
CA GLU A 223 11.79 0.19 -3.79
C GLU A 223 10.75 1.33 -3.84
N ALA A 224 9.99 1.44 -4.92
CA ALA A 224 8.98 2.50 -5.06
C ALA A 224 7.93 2.41 -3.94
N VAL A 225 7.73 3.52 -3.23
CA VAL A 225 6.69 3.66 -2.21
C VAL A 225 5.31 3.63 -2.88
N ALA A 226 4.35 2.96 -2.26
CA ALA A 226 2.98 2.87 -2.75
C ALA A 226 2.37 4.27 -2.97
N PRO A 227 1.71 4.53 -4.12
CA PRO A 227 1.08 5.81 -4.39
C PRO A 227 -0.09 6.08 -3.44
N ALA A 228 -0.26 7.33 -3.03
CA ALA A 228 -1.34 7.77 -2.15
C ALA A 228 -2.66 7.96 -2.93
N VAL A 229 -3.22 6.86 -3.45
CA VAL A 229 -4.40 6.82 -4.35
C VAL A 229 -5.74 7.21 -3.70
N GLY A 230 -5.71 7.76 -2.49
CA GLY A 230 -6.89 8.25 -1.77
C GLY A 230 -7.75 7.14 -1.15
N GLN A 231 -8.76 7.56 -0.39
CA GLN A 231 -9.63 6.62 0.31
C GLN A 231 -10.56 5.86 -0.66
N GLY A 232 -10.77 4.58 -0.37
CA GLY A 232 -11.64 3.69 -1.13
C GLY A 232 -11.00 3.04 -2.35
N VAL A 233 -9.86 3.52 -2.86
CA VAL A 233 -9.12 2.80 -3.91
C VAL A 233 -8.44 1.58 -3.29
N LEU A 234 -8.71 0.40 -3.82
CA LEU A 234 -7.99 -0.81 -3.41
C LEU A 234 -6.69 -0.86 -4.20
N LEU A 235 -5.55 -1.00 -3.54
CA LEU A 235 -4.23 -1.07 -4.15
C LEU A 235 -3.47 -2.27 -3.60
N ASP A 236 -3.06 -3.18 -4.48
CA ASP A 236 -2.17 -4.29 -4.13
C ASP A 236 -0.82 -4.12 -4.82
N MET A 237 0.18 -3.89 -3.99
CA MET A 237 1.56 -3.63 -4.40
C MET A 237 2.39 -4.90 -4.53
N GLU A 238 1.85 -6.10 -4.32
CA GLU A 238 2.69 -7.32 -4.29
C GLU A 238 2.66 -8.14 -5.57
N TYR A 239 1.74 -7.85 -6.48
CA TYR A 239 1.87 -8.29 -7.85
C TYR A 239 3.16 -7.73 -8.48
N GLU A 240 3.71 -8.42 -9.48
CA GLU A 240 4.85 -7.90 -10.25
C GLU A 240 4.52 -6.54 -10.88
N GLN A 241 3.32 -6.45 -11.46
CA GLN A 241 2.68 -5.21 -11.87
C GLN A 241 1.59 -4.88 -10.83
N PRO A 242 1.77 -3.86 -9.97
CA PRO A 242 0.77 -3.50 -8.97
C PRO A 242 -0.60 -3.26 -9.59
N ARG A 243 -1.64 -3.70 -8.90
CA ARG A 243 -3.03 -3.61 -9.36
C ARG A 243 -3.81 -2.67 -8.47
N MET A 244 -4.70 -1.89 -9.07
CA MET A 244 -5.63 -1.05 -8.32
C MET A 244 -7.06 -1.20 -8.81
N VAL A 245 -8.02 -1.09 -7.91
CA VAL A 245 -9.45 -1.01 -8.21
C VAL A 245 -9.96 0.35 -7.75
N VAL A 246 -10.39 1.16 -8.71
CA VAL A 246 -10.90 2.51 -8.53
C VAL A 246 -12.43 2.45 -8.46
N PRO A 247 -13.05 2.71 -7.29
CA PRO A 247 -14.50 2.80 -7.19
C PRO A 247 -15.01 4.13 -7.73
N GLU A 248 -16.14 4.10 -8.42
CA GLU A 248 -16.77 5.28 -9.01
C GLU A 248 -15.76 6.14 -9.80
N PRO A 249 -15.16 5.59 -10.88
CA PRO A 249 -14.13 6.28 -11.65
C PRO A 249 -14.63 7.60 -12.25
N ASP A 250 -15.94 7.68 -12.51
CA ASP A 250 -16.63 8.84 -13.08
C ASP A 250 -16.96 9.92 -12.02
N ALA A 251 -16.68 9.68 -10.73
CA ALA A 251 -16.97 10.63 -9.67
C ALA A 251 -16.12 11.91 -9.80
N ALA A 252 -16.72 13.06 -9.45
CA ALA A 252 -16.05 14.36 -9.53
C ALA A 252 -14.74 14.38 -8.74
N GLY A 253 -13.66 14.84 -9.38
CA GLY A 253 -12.32 14.93 -8.78
C GLY A 253 -11.54 13.62 -8.72
N ARG A 254 -12.13 12.47 -9.10
CA ARG A 254 -11.43 11.17 -9.05
C ARG A 254 -10.23 11.12 -9.99
N SER A 255 -10.39 11.57 -11.24
CA SER A 255 -9.31 11.58 -12.23
C SER A 255 -8.15 12.49 -11.79
N GLU A 256 -8.44 13.70 -11.32
CA GLU A 256 -7.44 14.64 -10.80
C GLU A 256 -6.68 14.08 -9.60
N LEU A 257 -7.39 13.42 -8.67
CA LEU A 257 -6.77 12.76 -7.52
C LEU A 257 -5.79 11.67 -7.96
N LEU A 258 -6.20 10.82 -8.90
CA LEU A 258 -5.36 9.74 -9.41
C LEU A 258 -4.15 10.28 -10.18
N HIS A 259 -4.33 11.31 -11.01
CA HIS A 259 -3.24 11.94 -11.76
C HIS A 259 -2.14 12.46 -10.81
N ARG A 260 -2.54 13.14 -9.72
CA ARG A 260 -1.60 13.61 -8.69
C ARG A 260 -0.95 12.46 -7.92
N ALA A 261 -1.73 11.44 -7.53
CA ALA A 261 -1.22 10.31 -6.75
C ALA A 261 -0.25 9.43 -7.53
N LEU A 262 -0.41 9.36 -8.85
CA LEU A 262 0.35 8.50 -9.76
C LEU A 262 1.43 9.25 -10.55
N THR A 263 1.76 10.48 -10.14
CA THR A 263 2.88 11.22 -10.76
C THR A 263 4.18 10.41 -10.63
N GLY A 264 4.87 10.22 -11.76
CA GLY A 264 6.08 9.39 -11.85
C GLY A 264 5.85 7.88 -11.99
N TRP A 265 4.59 7.44 -11.98
CA TRP A 265 4.21 6.07 -12.31
C TRP A 265 3.87 5.96 -13.80
N SER A 266 4.14 4.78 -14.36
CA SER A 266 3.62 4.39 -15.67
C SER A 266 2.56 3.30 -15.49
N GLY A 267 1.64 3.16 -16.43
CA GLY A 267 0.62 2.11 -16.37
C GLY A 267 -0.61 2.45 -17.18
N ALA A 268 -1.68 1.71 -16.95
CA ALA A 268 -2.96 1.97 -17.59
C ALA A 268 -4.15 1.68 -16.68
N ILE A 269 -5.23 2.43 -16.88
CA ILE A 269 -6.53 2.25 -16.26
C ILE A 269 -7.53 1.81 -17.32
N GLY A 270 -8.13 0.64 -17.12
CA GLY A 270 -9.15 0.11 -18.00
C GLY A 270 -10.44 0.93 -18.00
N PRO A 271 -11.37 0.64 -18.91
CA PRO A 271 -12.63 1.37 -19.00
C PRO A 271 -13.49 1.19 -17.74
N PRO A 272 -14.26 2.20 -17.33
CA PRO A 272 -15.29 2.06 -16.30
C PRO A 272 -16.31 0.97 -16.66
N VAL A 273 -16.53 0.04 -15.75
CA VAL A 273 -17.45 -1.11 -15.91
C VAL A 273 -18.28 -1.32 -14.65
N PRO A 274 -19.46 -1.98 -14.74
CA PRO A 274 -20.16 -2.47 -13.55
C PRO A 274 -19.25 -3.33 -12.67
N LEU A 275 -19.48 -3.35 -11.36
CA LEU A 275 -18.63 -4.10 -10.42
C LEU A 275 -18.38 -5.58 -10.80
N PRO A 276 -19.37 -6.37 -11.25
CA PRO A 276 -19.13 -7.77 -11.66
C PRO A 276 -18.23 -7.93 -12.88
N ASP A 277 -18.08 -6.86 -13.67
CA ASP A 277 -17.31 -6.83 -14.90
C ASP A 277 -15.87 -6.34 -14.70
N ALA A 278 -15.41 -6.18 -13.45
CA ALA A 278 -14.08 -5.64 -13.14
C ALA A 278 -12.93 -6.34 -13.90
N ALA A 279 -13.01 -7.66 -14.09
CA ALA A 279 -12.05 -8.43 -14.88
C ALA A 279 -11.93 -7.95 -16.34
N LYS A 280 -13.02 -7.45 -16.95
CA LYS A 280 -12.99 -6.85 -18.30
C LYS A 280 -12.15 -5.57 -18.31
N SER A 281 -12.29 -4.73 -17.28
CA SER A 281 -11.44 -3.54 -17.14
C SER A 281 -9.98 -3.93 -16.93
N LEU A 282 -9.69 -4.95 -16.11
CA LEU A 282 -8.33 -5.45 -15.91
C LEU A 282 -7.69 -5.88 -17.24
N ARG A 283 -8.41 -6.66 -18.04
CA ARG A 283 -7.92 -7.16 -19.33
C ARG A 283 -7.46 -6.05 -20.27
N TRP A 284 -8.20 -4.94 -20.33
CA TRP A 284 -7.82 -3.78 -21.14
C TRP A 284 -6.62 -3.02 -20.56
N ALA A 285 -6.52 -2.90 -19.23
CA ALA A 285 -5.37 -2.29 -18.57
C ALA A 285 -4.09 -3.12 -18.82
N GLU A 286 -4.16 -4.44 -18.68
CA GLU A 286 -3.04 -5.34 -18.96
C GLU A 286 -2.63 -5.29 -20.44
N ALA A 287 -3.60 -5.19 -21.36
CA ALA A 287 -3.31 -5.02 -22.78
C ALA A 287 -2.59 -3.70 -23.08
N ALA A 288 -3.03 -2.59 -22.46
CA ALA A 288 -2.37 -1.30 -22.60
C ALA A 288 -0.95 -1.33 -22.05
N VAL A 289 -0.73 -1.95 -20.88
CA VAL A 289 0.60 -2.11 -20.29
C VAL A 289 1.52 -2.94 -21.21
N ARG A 290 1.03 -4.05 -21.78
CA ARG A 290 1.81 -4.82 -22.78
C ARG A 290 2.18 -4.00 -24.02
N LEU A 291 1.29 -3.13 -24.49
CA LEU A 291 1.59 -2.22 -25.61
C LEU A 291 2.61 -1.16 -25.22
N MET A 292 2.56 -0.66 -23.98
CA MET A 292 3.53 0.30 -23.43
C MET A 292 4.92 -0.33 -23.32
N GLU A 293 5.03 -1.55 -22.79
CA GLU A 293 6.30 -2.30 -22.70
C GLU A 293 6.93 -2.56 -24.08
N ARG A 294 6.11 -2.66 -25.13
CA ARG A 294 6.54 -2.78 -26.54
C ARG A 294 6.88 -1.43 -27.20
N GLY A 295 6.72 -0.31 -26.51
CA GLY A 295 6.91 1.04 -27.05
C GLY A 295 5.83 1.47 -28.06
N LEU A 296 4.67 0.82 -28.07
CA LEU A 296 3.54 1.13 -28.94
C LEU A 296 2.54 2.12 -28.31
N LEU A 297 2.64 2.32 -26.99
CA LEU A 297 1.96 3.38 -26.26
C LEU A 297 2.99 4.21 -25.46
N PRO A 298 2.72 5.51 -25.21
CA PRO A 298 3.59 6.35 -24.40
C PRO A 298 3.83 5.78 -23.00
N ALA A 299 5.04 5.92 -22.50
CA ALA A 299 5.38 5.65 -21.10
C ALA A 299 5.62 6.97 -20.35
N GLY A 300 5.74 6.91 -19.02
CA GLY A 300 5.99 8.08 -18.16
C GLY A 300 4.75 8.63 -17.44
N GLU A 301 3.57 8.11 -17.76
CA GLU A 301 2.32 8.43 -17.08
C GLU A 301 1.37 7.23 -17.06
N VAL A 302 0.33 7.30 -16.24
CA VAL A 302 -0.75 6.31 -16.21
C VAL A 302 -1.84 6.73 -17.19
N LEU A 303 -2.05 5.94 -18.23
CA LEU A 303 -2.98 6.23 -19.32
C LEU A 303 -4.39 5.68 -19.04
N TYR A 304 -5.40 6.32 -19.62
CA TYR A 304 -6.75 5.75 -19.65
C TYR A 304 -6.98 4.99 -20.95
N CYS A 305 -7.34 3.70 -20.86
CA CYS A 305 -7.59 2.85 -22.03
C CYS A 305 -8.62 3.46 -23.00
N THR A 306 -9.61 4.18 -22.48
CA THR A 306 -10.65 4.87 -23.27
C THR A 306 -10.10 5.93 -24.21
N GLU A 307 -8.98 6.55 -23.87
CA GLU A 307 -8.29 7.56 -24.70
C GLU A 307 -7.40 6.91 -25.79
N HIS A 308 -7.11 5.62 -25.65
CA HIS A 308 -6.25 4.85 -26.56
C HIS A 308 -6.99 3.67 -27.24
N THR A 309 -8.31 3.81 -27.42
CA THR A 309 -9.18 2.75 -27.95
C THR A 309 -8.72 2.20 -29.30
N GLU A 310 -8.31 3.07 -30.24
CA GLU A 310 -7.85 2.64 -31.58
C GLU A 310 -6.63 1.70 -31.48
N ALA A 311 -5.64 2.08 -30.67
CA ALA A 311 -4.45 1.27 -30.43
C ALA A 311 -4.80 -0.07 -29.78
N LEU A 312 -5.67 -0.07 -28.77
CA LEU A 312 -6.06 -1.29 -28.06
C LEU A 312 -6.86 -2.27 -28.91
N VAL A 313 -7.65 -1.78 -29.86
CA VAL A 313 -8.44 -2.60 -30.79
C VAL A 313 -7.57 -3.14 -31.92
N LEU A 314 -6.71 -2.31 -32.52
CA LEU A 314 -5.96 -2.67 -33.72
C LEU A 314 -4.64 -3.40 -33.43
N LEU A 315 -4.07 -3.26 -32.23
CA LEU A 315 -2.75 -3.84 -31.91
C LEU A 315 -2.83 -5.15 -31.12
N GLN A 316 -3.99 -5.49 -30.54
CA GLN A 316 -4.15 -6.74 -29.79
C GLN A 316 -4.24 -8.00 -30.67
N PRO A 317 -5.08 -8.07 -31.71
CA PRO A 317 -5.19 -9.26 -32.56
C PRO A 317 -4.07 -9.25 -33.62
N GLU A 318 -2.82 -9.34 -33.19
CA GLU A 318 -1.62 -9.14 -34.02
C GLU A 318 -1.60 -10.08 -35.23
N GLU A 319 -1.87 -11.37 -35.01
CA GLU A 319 -1.83 -12.41 -36.05
C GLU A 319 -2.93 -12.21 -37.10
N LEU A 320 -4.13 -11.81 -36.68
CA LEU A 320 -5.25 -11.57 -37.60
C LEU A 320 -5.02 -10.31 -38.45
N ILE A 321 -4.48 -9.26 -37.83
CA ILE A 321 -4.13 -8.02 -38.53
C ILE A 321 -2.97 -8.25 -39.50
N ASP A 322 -1.99 -9.07 -39.12
CA ASP A 322 -0.87 -9.42 -40.00
C ASP A 322 -1.30 -10.29 -41.19
N ASP A 323 -2.17 -11.29 -40.98
CA ASP A 323 -2.77 -12.06 -42.08
C ASP A 323 -3.54 -11.16 -43.05
N LEU A 324 -4.39 -10.28 -42.51
CA LEU A 324 -5.15 -9.34 -43.31
C LEU A 324 -4.22 -8.38 -44.06
N ALA A 325 -3.17 -7.88 -43.40
CA ALA A 325 -2.19 -7.00 -44.03
C ALA A 325 -1.45 -7.68 -45.18
N LEU A 326 -1.06 -8.96 -45.01
CA LEU A 326 -0.42 -9.74 -46.08
C LEU A 326 -1.32 -9.86 -47.30
N ARG A 327 -2.62 -10.10 -47.12
CA ARG A 327 -3.58 -10.20 -48.22
C ARG A 327 -3.91 -8.85 -48.86
N CYS A 328 -4.27 -7.85 -48.06
CA CYS A 328 -4.70 -6.53 -48.55
C CYS A 328 -3.57 -5.72 -49.19
N LEU A 329 -2.33 -5.86 -48.68
CA LEU A 329 -1.17 -5.10 -49.15
C LEU A 329 -0.26 -5.90 -50.09
N ALA A 330 -0.64 -7.13 -50.48
CA ALA A 330 0.10 -7.95 -51.44
C ALA A 330 0.50 -7.18 -52.72
N PRO A 331 -0.33 -6.30 -53.31
CA PRO A 331 0.08 -5.53 -54.50
C PRO A 331 1.33 -4.67 -54.29
N LEU A 332 1.55 -4.15 -53.08
CA LEU A 332 2.71 -3.30 -52.76
C LEU A 332 4.03 -4.07 -52.72
N ALA A 333 4.00 -5.39 -52.55
CA ALA A 333 5.22 -6.21 -52.48
C ALA A 333 6.07 -6.10 -53.76
N HIS A 334 5.45 -5.84 -54.91
CA HIS A 334 6.12 -5.71 -56.20
C HIS A 334 6.76 -4.33 -56.43
N CYS A 335 6.45 -3.33 -55.58
CA CYS A 335 6.91 -1.95 -55.76
C CYS A 335 8.28 -1.68 -55.10
N GLY A 336 8.81 -2.63 -54.33
CA GLY A 336 9.98 -2.43 -53.48
C GLY A 336 9.65 -1.66 -52.19
N PRO A 337 10.44 -1.83 -51.10
CA PRO A 337 10.05 -1.44 -49.75
C PRO A 337 9.81 0.07 -49.58
N THR A 338 10.73 0.90 -50.09
CA THR A 338 10.64 2.37 -49.95
C THR A 338 9.48 2.95 -50.74
N HIS A 339 9.26 2.48 -51.97
CA HIS A 339 8.18 2.98 -52.81
C HIS A 339 6.82 2.45 -52.35
N GLY A 340 6.74 1.17 -51.99
CA GLY A 340 5.55 0.55 -51.40
C GLY A 340 5.08 1.29 -50.14
N ARG A 341 6.01 1.64 -49.23
CA ARG A 341 5.69 2.47 -48.04
C ARG A 341 5.06 3.82 -48.41
N ARG A 342 5.63 4.54 -49.38
CA ARG A 342 5.09 5.84 -49.84
C ARG A 342 3.71 5.70 -50.47
N LEU A 343 3.45 4.60 -51.19
CA LEU A 343 2.12 4.30 -51.74
C LEU A 343 1.13 3.97 -50.62
N ALA A 344 1.52 3.17 -49.61
CA ALA A 344 0.72 2.89 -48.43
C ALA A 344 0.36 4.16 -47.64
N GLU A 345 1.33 5.04 -47.41
CA GLU A 345 1.11 6.35 -46.76
C GLU A 345 0.14 7.22 -47.57
N THR A 346 0.27 7.21 -48.90
CA THR A 346 -0.62 7.97 -49.78
C THR A 346 -2.04 7.39 -49.80
N LEU A 347 -2.15 6.06 -49.79
CA LEU A 347 -3.42 5.34 -49.74
C LEU A 347 -4.14 5.64 -48.42
N LEU A 348 -3.46 5.53 -47.28
CA LEU A 348 -4.05 5.85 -45.98
C LEU A 348 -4.54 7.31 -45.93
N ALA A 349 -3.70 8.25 -46.36
CA ALA A 349 -4.07 9.66 -46.39
C ALA A 349 -5.28 9.92 -47.32
N TRP A 350 -5.41 9.19 -48.42
CA TRP A 350 -6.56 9.28 -49.31
C TRP A 350 -7.82 8.63 -48.74
N LEU A 351 -7.72 7.50 -48.04
CA LEU A 351 -8.86 6.85 -47.36
C LEU A 351 -9.41 7.74 -46.23
N GLU A 352 -8.54 8.41 -45.47
CA GLU A 352 -8.92 9.30 -44.38
C GLU A 352 -9.45 10.67 -44.84
N THR A 353 -9.28 11.02 -46.13
CA THR A 353 -9.63 12.34 -46.67
C THR A 353 -10.82 12.24 -47.62
N ARG A 354 -11.89 13.00 -47.35
CA ARG A 354 -13.07 13.08 -48.25
C ARG A 354 -12.82 13.89 -49.54
N GLY A 355 -11.63 14.48 -49.68
CA GLY A 355 -11.21 15.36 -50.77
C GLY A 355 -10.38 14.68 -51.86
N GLY A 356 -9.86 15.50 -52.78
CA GLY A 356 -9.05 15.05 -53.90
C GLY A 356 -7.55 15.07 -53.62
N ALA A 357 -6.76 15.01 -54.70
CA ALA A 357 -5.31 15.04 -54.62
C ALA A 357 -4.70 16.28 -53.91
N PRO A 358 -5.27 17.50 -54.02
CA PRO A 358 -4.76 18.67 -53.28
C PRO A 358 -4.80 18.51 -51.76
N GLU A 359 -5.89 17.97 -51.22
CA GLU A 359 -6.09 17.80 -49.78
C GLU A 359 -5.16 16.72 -49.21
N VAL A 360 -5.02 15.60 -49.93
CA VAL A 360 -4.06 14.53 -49.59
C VAL A 360 -2.62 15.04 -49.65
N ALA A 361 -2.29 15.90 -50.62
CA ALA A 361 -0.97 16.48 -50.77
C ALA A 361 -0.61 17.42 -49.61
N ALA A 362 -1.57 18.24 -49.17
CA ALA A 362 -1.42 19.08 -47.99
C ALA A 362 -1.17 18.25 -46.73
N ARG A 363 -1.93 17.15 -46.53
CA ARG A 363 -1.75 16.23 -45.39
C ARG A 363 -0.37 15.55 -45.37
N LEU A 364 0.14 15.19 -46.55
CA LEU A 364 1.42 14.49 -46.70
C LEU A 364 2.63 15.43 -46.82
N GLY A 365 2.43 16.74 -46.95
CA GLY A 365 3.52 17.70 -47.16
C GLY A 365 4.25 17.53 -48.50
N VAL A 366 3.55 17.08 -49.55
CA VAL A 366 4.13 16.85 -50.89
C VAL A 366 3.38 17.64 -51.97
N HIS A 367 3.92 17.68 -53.19
CA HIS A 367 3.27 18.37 -54.30
C HIS A 367 2.00 17.62 -54.79
N PRO A 368 0.89 18.30 -55.14
CA PRO A 368 -0.34 17.66 -55.63
C PRO A 368 -0.13 16.74 -56.84
N GLN A 369 0.82 17.07 -57.74
CA GLN A 369 1.15 16.21 -58.88
C GLN A 369 1.74 14.86 -58.45
N THR A 370 2.52 14.83 -57.36
CA THR A 370 3.08 13.60 -56.81
C THR A 370 1.98 12.70 -56.26
N VAL A 371 0.98 13.28 -55.59
CA VAL A 371 -0.19 12.53 -55.12
C VAL A 371 -1.00 12.00 -56.29
N ARG A 372 -1.28 12.81 -57.33
CA ARG A 372 -2.00 12.35 -58.53
C ARG A 372 -1.29 11.18 -59.20
N TYR A 373 0.04 11.22 -59.27
CA TYR A 373 0.85 10.12 -59.78
C TYR A 373 0.70 8.86 -58.92
N ARG A 374 0.92 8.95 -57.61
CA ARG A 374 0.79 7.82 -56.69
C ARG A 374 -0.61 7.23 -56.66
N LEU A 375 -1.66 8.05 -56.66
CA LEU A 375 -3.06 7.59 -56.72
C LEU A 375 -3.42 6.91 -58.05
N ARG A 376 -2.71 7.24 -59.14
CA ARG A 376 -2.85 6.50 -60.40
C ARG A 376 -2.26 5.11 -60.28
N GLN A 377 -1.03 5.01 -59.75
CA GLN A 377 -0.37 3.72 -59.50
C GLN A 377 -1.18 2.84 -58.54
N ILE A 378 -1.72 3.42 -57.46
CA ILE A 378 -2.59 2.70 -56.53
C ILE A 378 -3.84 2.17 -57.27
N ARG A 379 -4.47 2.95 -58.13
CA ARG A 379 -5.61 2.45 -58.94
C ARG A 379 -5.21 1.35 -59.93
N GLU A 380 -4.00 1.41 -60.49
CA GLU A 380 -3.47 0.34 -61.35
C GLU A 380 -3.21 -0.96 -60.56
N LEU A 381 -2.82 -0.85 -59.28
CA LEU A 381 -2.51 -2.00 -58.42
C LEU A 381 -3.76 -2.72 -57.88
N TRP A 382 -4.80 -1.99 -57.49
CA TRP A 382 -6.02 -2.56 -56.89
C TRP A 382 -7.23 -2.58 -57.83
N GLY A 383 -7.19 -1.89 -58.98
CA GLY A 383 -8.30 -1.81 -59.92
C GLY A 383 -9.57 -1.24 -59.27
N ASP A 384 -10.73 -1.80 -59.64
CA ASP A 384 -12.03 -1.38 -59.14
C ASP A 384 -12.26 -1.75 -57.66
N GLU A 385 -11.50 -2.70 -57.11
CA GLU A 385 -11.62 -3.10 -55.69
C GLU A 385 -11.32 -1.93 -54.73
N ILE A 386 -10.58 -0.91 -55.17
CA ILE A 386 -10.29 0.27 -54.34
C ILE A 386 -11.53 1.15 -54.06
N HIS A 387 -12.60 0.93 -54.82
CA HIS A 387 -13.88 1.61 -54.66
C HIS A 387 -14.91 0.79 -53.88
N ASP A 388 -14.64 -0.50 -53.64
CA ASP A 388 -15.50 -1.36 -52.83
C ASP A 388 -15.46 -0.94 -51.34
N PRO A 389 -16.62 -0.72 -50.69
CA PRO A 389 -16.67 -0.25 -49.31
C PRO A 389 -15.97 -1.17 -48.30
N ASP A 390 -16.13 -2.49 -48.46
CA ASP A 390 -15.57 -3.47 -47.53
C ASP A 390 -14.05 -3.54 -47.69
N ARG A 391 -13.56 -3.55 -48.94
CA ARG A 391 -12.11 -3.47 -49.22
C ARG A 391 -11.46 -2.19 -48.72
N ARG A 392 -12.14 -1.05 -48.86
CA ARG A 392 -11.66 0.22 -48.33
C ARG A 392 -11.50 0.16 -46.82
N PHE A 393 -12.47 -0.44 -46.11
CA PHE A 393 -12.40 -0.61 -44.67
C PHE A 393 -11.24 -1.54 -44.27
N GLU A 394 -11.07 -2.69 -44.93
CA GLU A 394 -9.95 -3.60 -44.68
C GLU A 394 -8.59 -2.90 -44.88
N LEU A 395 -8.43 -2.17 -45.99
CA LEU A 395 -7.22 -1.40 -46.29
C LEU A 395 -6.96 -0.33 -45.23
N GLU A 396 -7.97 0.43 -44.84
CA GLU A 396 -7.85 1.46 -43.83
C GLU A 396 -7.44 0.87 -42.47
N LEU A 397 -8.04 -0.26 -42.08
CA LEU A 397 -7.74 -0.98 -40.84
C LEU A 397 -6.26 -1.39 -40.77
N VAL A 398 -5.75 -2.08 -41.81
CA VAL A 398 -4.36 -2.57 -41.82
C VAL A 398 -3.36 -1.42 -41.91
N LEU A 399 -3.68 -0.36 -42.65
CA LEU A 399 -2.81 0.80 -42.76
C LEU A 399 -2.76 1.60 -41.44
N ARG A 400 -3.88 1.76 -40.74
CA ARG A 400 -3.92 2.37 -39.40
C ARG A 400 -3.11 1.55 -38.39
N ALA A 401 -3.23 0.22 -38.42
CA ALA A 401 -2.41 -0.66 -37.59
C ALA A 401 -0.91 -0.55 -37.89
N GLN A 402 -0.52 -0.50 -39.18
CA GLN A 402 0.87 -0.29 -39.59
C GLN A 402 1.41 1.07 -39.14
N ARG A 403 0.59 2.14 -39.19
CA ARG A 403 0.94 3.47 -38.66
C ARG A 403 1.17 3.44 -37.16
N LEU A 404 0.27 2.82 -36.40
CA LEU A 404 0.40 2.68 -34.94
C LEU A 404 1.66 1.89 -34.53
N ARG A 405 2.09 0.94 -35.37
CA ARG A 405 3.36 0.20 -35.20
C ARG A 405 4.61 0.94 -35.67
N GLY A 406 4.49 2.18 -36.13
CA GLY A 406 5.61 2.97 -36.66
C GLY A 406 6.13 2.50 -38.03
N ARG A 407 5.40 1.61 -38.73
CA ARG A 407 5.77 1.12 -40.07
C ARG A 407 5.39 2.10 -41.19
N LEU A 408 4.44 3.00 -40.93
CA LEU A 408 4.03 4.12 -41.81
C LEU A 408 4.21 5.45 -41.07
N GLY A 409 4.74 6.49 -41.76
CA GLY A 409 4.95 7.83 -41.18
C GLY A 409 6.40 8.11 -40.78
N ASP A 410 6.75 9.40 -40.75
CA ASP A 410 8.12 9.92 -40.55
C ASP A 410 8.64 9.69 -39.12
N SER A 411 9.95 9.44 -39.03
CA SER A 411 10.79 9.40 -37.81
C SER A 411 10.90 10.75 -37.07
N ARG A 412 9.80 11.50 -36.93
CA ARG A 412 9.75 12.89 -36.42
C ARG A 412 8.87 13.06 -35.17
N ARG A 413 8.78 12.05 -34.31
CA ARG A 413 8.23 12.22 -32.94
C ARG A 413 9.29 12.39 -31.85
N ASP A 414 10.58 12.40 -32.20
CA ASP A 414 11.68 12.73 -31.31
C ASP A 414 12.33 14.06 -31.71
N GLN A 415 11.64 15.19 -31.46
CA GLN A 415 12.27 16.51 -31.27
C GLN A 415 11.51 17.29 -30.20
#